data_AF-A0A558D0R8-F1
#
_entry.id   AF-A0A558D0R8-F1
#
_cell.length_a   1.000
_cell.length_b   1.000
_cell.length_c   1.000
_cell.angle_alpha   90.00
_cell.angle_beta   90.00
_cell.angle_gamma   90.00
#
_symmetry.space_group_name_H-M   'P 1'
#
loop_
_entity.id
_entity.type
_entity.pdbx_description
1 polymer ?
#
loop_
_entity_poly.entity_id
_entity_poly.type
_entity_poly.pdbx_seq_one_letter_code
_entity_poly.pdbx_strand_id
1 'polypeptide(L)'
;MLPAIIDIEASGFGRNSYPIEVGIILSDQKSFCNIIRPADHWTYWDEAAEEVHGISRELLLEKGKPPVEVADKLNQLLRGTKIYTDAWSHDISWIGKLFELTEIPQLFSLDSLRSLMTEQQAALWHPTKEQVIAELNLTRHRASTDAFILQETFRRTAESCS
;
A
#
# COMPACT_ATOMS: atom_id res chain seq x y z
N MET A 1 -10.34 -5.81 -16.67
CA MET A 1 -8.98 -5.77 -16.06
C MET A 1 -9.12 -5.09 -14.71
N LEU A 2 -8.51 -5.63 -13.66
CA LEU A 2 -8.65 -5.07 -12.31
C LEU A 2 -7.74 -3.84 -12.12
N PRO A 3 -8.11 -2.87 -11.26
CA PRO A 3 -7.23 -1.75 -10.93
C PRO A 3 -6.00 -2.26 -10.20
N ALA A 4 -4.82 -1.73 -10.53
CA ALA A 4 -3.64 -1.94 -9.70
C ALA A 4 -3.82 -1.20 -8.37
N ILE A 5 -3.53 -1.85 -7.26
CA ILE A 5 -3.68 -1.30 -5.91
C ILE A 5 -2.31 -1.20 -5.23
N ILE A 6 -2.11 -0.13 -4.48
CA ILE A 6 -1.00 0.07 -3.56
C ILE A 6 -1.53 0.21 -2.14
N ASP A 7 -0.76 -0.31 -1.20
CA ASP A 7 -0.90 -0.09 0.24
C ASP A 7 0.49 0.14 0.84
N ILE A 8 0.56 0.94 1.90
CA ILE A 8 1.82 1.38 2.51
C ILE A 8 1.67 1.33 4.02
N GLU A 9 2.55 0.57 4.65
CA GLU A 9 2.71 0.63 6.09
C GLU A 9 3.73 1.71 6.45
N ALA A 10 3.50 2.40 7.57
CA ALA A 10 4.33 3.50 8.01
C ALA A 10 4.86 3.31 9.42
N SER A 11 5.90 4.05 9.77
CA SER A 11 6.47 4.09 11.13
C SER A 11 5.54 4.68 12.19
N GLY A 12 4.32 5.07 11.81
CA GLY A 12 3.28 5.62 12.68
C GLY A 12 2.18 6.34 11.91
N PHE A 13 1.14 6.79 12.62
CA PHE A 13 -0.06 7.38 12.01
C PHE A 13 0.02 8.92 11.85
N GLY A 14 1.06 9.55 12.38
CA GLY A 14 1.23 11.00 12.41
C GLY A 14 1.99 11.59 11.21
N ARG A 15 1.99 12.92 11.08
CA ARG A 15 2.66 13.64 9.97
C ARG A 15 4.17 13.40 9.86
N ASN A 16 4.80 13.00 10.97
CA ASN A 16 6.23 12.73 11.04
C ASN A 16 6.61 11.30 10.61
N SER A 17 5.64 10.42 10.36
CA SER A 17 5.91 9.04 9.94
C SER A 17 6.41 8.95 8.51
N TYR A 18 7.04 7.83 8.19
CA TYR A 18 7.66 7.55 6.89
C TYR A 18 7.31 6.11 6.46
N PRO A 19 7.35 5.80 5.16
CA PRO A 19 7.02 4.46 4.67
C PRO A 19 8.04 3.44 5.18
N ILE A 20 7.54 2.30 5.66
CA ILE A 20 8.36 1.17 6.15
C ILE A 20 8.12 -0.11 5.36
N GLU A 21 6.98 -0.23 4.67
CA GLU A 21 6.69 -1.28 3.71
C GLU A 21 5.83 -0.71 2.58
N VAL A 22 6.08 -1.16 1.35
CA VAL A 22 5.20 -0.90 0.21
C VAL A 22 4.74 -2.22 -0.38
N GLY A 23 3.43 -2.36 -0.53
CA GLY A 23 2.78 -3.51 -1.11
C GLY A 23 1.96 -3.09 -2.32
N ILE A 24 2.06 -3.86 -3.40
CA ILE A 24 1.27 -3.62 -4.59
C ILE A 24 0.69 -4.93 -5.10
N ILE A 25 -0.49 -4.82 -5.71
CA ILE A 25 -1.03 -5.83 -6.60
C ILE A 25 -1.33 -5.21 -7.96
N LEU A 26 -0.77 -5.81 -9.01
CA LEU A 26 -0.95 -5.34 -10.37
C LEU A 26 -2.29 -5.79 -10.95
N SER A 27 -2.65 -5.21 -12.09
CA SER A 27 -3.86 -5.56 -12.84
C SER A 27 -3.89 -7.00 -13.35
N ASP A 28 -2.74 -7.66 -13.46
CA ASP A 28 -2.59 -9.09 -13.77
C ASP A 28 -2.55 -9.98 -12.52
N GLN A 29 -2.87 -9.42 -11.35
CA GLN A 29 -2.89 -10.04 -10.03
C GLN A 29 -1.52 -10.52 -9.51
N LYS A 30 -0.41 -10.11 -10.13
CA LYS A 30 0.91 -10.29 -9.52
C LYS A 30 1.09 -9.32 -8.35
N SER A 31 1.50 -9.83 -7.20
CA SER A 31 1.82 -9.02 -6.03
C SER A 31 3.32 -8.79 -5.88
N PHE A 32 3.68 -7.62 -5.33
CA PHE A 32 5.04 -7.29 -4.96
C PHE A 32 5.03 -6.60 -3.60
N CYS A 33 6.03 -6.88 -2.78
CA CYS A 33 6.17 -6.29 -1.45
C CYS A 33 7.64 -6.01 -1.17
N ASN A 34 7.94 -4.83 -0.64
CA ASN A 34 9.28 -4.50 -0.15
C ASN A 34 9.19 -3.78 1.20
N ILE A 35 9.94 -4.31 2.17
CA ILE A 35 10.26 -3.59 3.40
C ILE A 35 11.32 -2.54 3.05
N ILE A 36 11.16 -1.33 3.55
CA ILE A 36 12.02 -0.18 3.27
C ILE A 36 12.95 0.05 4.47
N ARG A 37 14.26 0.10 4.21
CA ARG A 37 15.22 0.51 5.23
C ARG A 37 15.07 2.02 5.46
N PRO A 38 14.89 2.48 6.71
CA PRO A 38 14.76 3.90 6.98
C PRO A 38 16.05 4.65 6.64
N ALA A 39 15.92 5.90 6.18
CA ALA A 39 17.05 6.81 6.11
C ALA A 39 17.53 7.21 7.51
N ASP A 40 18.78 7.62 7.64
CA ASP A 40 19.37 7.97 8.95
C ASP A 40 18.60 9.06 9.70
N HIS A 41 17.98 10.01 8.97
CA HIS A 41 17.19 11.09 9.55
C HIS A 41 15.72 10.72 9.82
N TRP A 42 15.26 9.54 9.37
CA TRP A 42 13.92 9.00 9.67
C TRP A 42 13.94 8.31 11.04
N THR A 43 13.65 9.09 12.07
CA THR A 43 13.80 8.66 13.48
C THR A 43 12.50 8.46 14.23
N TYR A 44 11.38 9.04 13.75
CA TYR A 44 10.07 8.86 14.34
C TYR A 44 9.64 7.38 14.32
N TRP A 45 9.04 6.92 15.41
CA TRP A 45 8.56 5.55 15.55
C TRP A 45 7.37 5.53 16.52
N ASP A 46 6.34 4.79 16.18
CA ASP A 46 5.13 4.60 16.97
C ASP A 46 4.96 3.11 17.29
N GLU A 47 5.08 2.75 18.56
CA GLU A 47 4.96 1.36 19.03
C GLU A 47 3.57 0.77 18.73
N ALA A 48 2.53 1.60 18.70
CA ALA A 48 1.19 1.14 18.35
C ALA A 48 1.10 0.75 16.86
N ALA A 49 1.82 1.47 15.98
CA ALA A 49 1.90 1.10 14.57
C ALA A 49 2.73 -0.18 14.38
N GLU A 50 3.80 -0.35 15.14
CA GLU A 50 4.56 -1.62 15.14
C GLU A 50 3.68 -2.80 15.57
N GLU A 51 2.85 -2.66 16.60
CA GLU A 51 1.92 -3.72 17.03
C GLU A 51 0.90 -4.08 15.94
N VAL A 52 0.36 -3.06 15.25
CA VAL A 52 -0.62 -3.25 14.16
C VAL A 52 0.01 -3.91 12.93
N HIS A 53 1.16 -3.39 12.47
CA HIS A 53 1.80 -3.85 11.23
C HIS A 53 2.66 -5.09 11.45
N GLY A 54 3.09 -5.35 12.68
CA GLY A 54 3.97 -6.48 13.03
C GLY A 54 5.38 -6.39 12.41
N ILE A 55 5.83 -5.17 12.09
CA ILE A 55 7.12 -4.86 11.48
C ILE A 55 7.93 -4.02 12.49
N SER A 56 8.89 -4.67 13.15
CA SER A 56 9.77 -3.98 14.09
C SER A 56 10.81 -3.13 13.38
N ARG A 57 11.34 -2.12 14.09
CA ARG A 57 12.40 -1.26 13.55
C ARG A 57 13.68 -2.04 13.25
N GLU A 58 14.01 -3.04 14.06
CA GLU A 58 15.15 -3.93 13.85
C GLU A 58 15.00 -4.73 12.55
N LEU A 59 13.79 -5.21 12.26
CA LEU A 59 13.49 -5.90 11.01
C LEU A 59 13.73 -5.00 9.80
N LEU A 60 13.38 -3.70 9.89
CA LEU A 60 13.66 -2.74 8.82
C LEU A 60 15.16 -2.57 8.57
N LEU A 61 15.97 -2.53 9.63
CA LEU A 61 17.41 -2.38 9.51
C LEU A 61 18.05 -3.65 8.92
N GLU A 62 17.60 -4.82 9.37
CA GLU A 62 18.15 -6.12 8.95
C GLU A 62 17.72 -6.51 7.52
N LYS A 63 16.42 -6.38 7.21
CA LYS A 63 15.81 -6.91 5.98
C LYS A 63 15.36 -5.84 4.99
N GLY A 64 15.27 -4.58 5.43
CA GLY A 64 14.80 -3.49 4.60
C GLY A 64 15.72 -3.24 3.40
N LYS A 65 15.09 -2.95 2.27
CA LYS A 65 15.77 -2.59 1.03
C LYS A 65 16.15 -1.11 1.05
N PRO A 66 17.28 -0.73 0.41
CA PRO A 66 17.61 0.67 0.22
C PRO A 66 16.45 1.41 -0.46
N PRO A 67 16.07 2.63 0.00
CA PRO A 67 15.00 3.42 -0.59
C PRO A 67 15.11 3.58 -2.11
N VAL A 68 16.32 3.77 -2.63
CA VAL A 68 16.61 3.87 -4.07
C VAL A 68 16.19 2.60 -4.83
N GLU A 69 16.51 1.41 -4.30
CA GLU A 69 16.13 0.12 -4.91
C GLU A 69 14.60 -0.01 -4.98
N VAL A 70 13.90 0.45 -3.94
CA VAL A 70 12.43 0.42 -3.89
C VAL A 70 11.82 1.40 -4.87
N ALA A 71 12.29 2.66 -4.91
CA ALA A 71 11.81 3.69 -5.83
C ALA A 71 12.00 3.27 -7.30
N ASP A 72 13.19 2.76 -7.66
CA ASP A 72 13.45 2.23 -9.00
C ASP A 72 12.53 1.07 -9.35
N LYS A 73 12.32 0.14 -8.41
CA LYS A 73 11.44 -1.01 -8.64
C LYS A 73 9.99 -0.58 -8.86
N LEU A 74 9.48 0.36 -8.06
CA LEU A 74 8.14 0.92 -8.24
C LEU A 74 8.01 1.58 -9.62
N ASN A 75 8.98 2.39 -10.01
CA ASN A 75 9.01 3.01 -11.33
C ASN A 75 9.05 1.98 -12.46
N GLN A 76 9.82 0.91 -12.35
CA GLN A 76 9.86 -0.17 -13.34
C GLN A 76 8.51 -0.86 -13.50
N LEU A 77 7.81 -1.12 -12.40
CA LEU A 77 6.54 -1.84 -12.40
C LEU A 77 5.36 -0.96 -12.83
N LEU A 78 5.37 0.33 -12.47
CA LEU A 78 4.20 1.20 -12.56
C LEU A 78 4.33 2.31 -13.61
N ARG A 79 5.42 2.38 -14.38
CA ARG A 79 5.69 3.46 -15.35
C ARG A 79 4.47 3.76 -16.23
N GLY A 80 4.02 5.01 -16.21
CA GLY A 80 2.91 5.51 -17.04
C GLY A 80 1.54 4.99 -16.61
N THR A 81 1.44 4.32 -15.47
CA THR A 81 0.18 3.80 -14.93
C THR A 81 -0.37 4.71 -13.81
N LYS A 82 -1.67 4.58 -13.58
CA LYS A 82 -2.34 5.09 -12.39
C LYS A 82 -2.60 3.92 -11.45
N ILE A 83 -2.10 4.01 -10.22
CA ILE A 83 -2.31 3.04 -9.14
C ILE A 83 -3.28 3.60 -8.10
N TYR A 84 -4.05 2.75 -7.44
CA TYR A 84 -5.14 3.18 -6.56
C TYR A 84 -4.90 2.76 -5.11
N THR A 85 -5.44 3.52 -4.17
CA THR A 85 -5.34 3.27 -2.72
C THR A 85 -6.64 3.66 -2.02
N ASP A 86 -7.01 2.99 -0.92
CA ASP A 86 -8.11 3.40 -0.04
C ASP A 86 -7.69 4.46 1.01
N ALA A 87 -6.38 4.68 1.19
CA ALA A 87 -5.78 5.62 2.14
C ALA A 87 -5.10 6.83 1.46
N TRP A 88 -5.68 7.37 0.38
CA TRP A 88 -5.09 8.40 -0.49
C TRP A 88 -4.23 9.45 0.24
N SER A 89 -4.78 10.11 1.25
CA SER A 89 -4.11 11.23 1.95
C SER A 89 -2.82 10.85 2.65
N HIS A 90 -2.72 9.60 3.09
CA HIS A 90 -1.54 9.07 3.75
C HIS A 90 -0.55 8.55 2.72
N ASP A 91 -1.01 7.71 1.80
CA ASP A 91 -0.14 7.03 0.85
C ASP A 91 0.56 7.98 -0.11
N ILE A 92 -0.09 9.06 -0.56
CA ILE A 92 0.62 10.04 -1.39
C ILE A 92 1.77 10.71 -0.62
N SER A 93 1.57 10.95 0.67
CA SER A 93 2.54 11.64 1.51
C SER A 93 3.75 10.74 1.71
N TRP A 94 3.52 9.46 1.98
CA TRP A 94 4.58 8.48 2.18
C TRP A 94 5.32 8.13 0.88
N ILE A 95 4.63 7.96 -0.24
CA ILE A 95 5.28 7.85 -1.57
C ILE A 95 6.08 9.11 -1.88
N GLY A 96 5.51 10.29 -1.62
CA GLY A 96 6.20 11.56 -1.80
C GLY A 96 7.52 11.61 -1.03
N LYS A 97 7.52 11.22 0.25
CA LYS A 97 8.73 11.14 1.07
C LYS A 97 9.77 10.16 0.51
N LEU A 98 9.35 9.01 -0.01
CA LEU A 98 10.26 8.04 -0.63
C LEU A 98 10.93 8.61 -1.89
N PHE A 99 10.17 9.23 -2.78
CA PHE A 99 10.71 9.80 -4.03
C PHE A 99 11.51 11.08 -3.78
N GLU A 100 11.11 11.90 -2.80
CA GLU A 100 11.89 13.06 -2.34
C GLU A 100 13.24 12.62 -1.77
N LEU A 101 13.26 11.62 -0.89
CA LEU A 101 14.48 11.07 -0.28
C LEU A 101 15.48 10.57 -1.34
N THR A 102 14.98 9.94 -2.40
CA THR A 102 15.81 9.27 -3.41
C THR A 102 16.22 10.19 -4.55
N GLU A 103 15.62 11.38 -4.65
CA GLU A 103 15.75 12.32 -5.78
C GLU A 103 15.40 11.69 -7.15
N ILE A 104 14.75 10.53 -7.15
CA ILE A 104 14.26 9.87 -8.35
C ILE A 104 12.92 10.50 -8.75
N PRO A 105 12.68 10.82 -10.03
CA PRO A 105 11.35 11.25 -10.46
C PRO A 105 10.36 10.08 -10.37
N GLN A 106 9.21 10.31 -9.73
CA GLN A 106 8.10 9.36 -9.76
C GLN A 106 7.51 9.28 -11.17
N LEU A 107 7.37 8.08 -11.73
CA LEU A 107 6.94 7.84 -13.11
C LEU A 107 5.53 7.26 -13.24
N PHE A 108 4.75 7.32 -12.17
CA PHE A 108 3.38 6.84 -12.06
C PHE A 108 2.56 7.81 -11.22
N SER A 109 1.24 7.67 -11.20
CA SER A 109 0.35 8.52 -10.39
C SER A 109 -0.50 7.69 -9.44
N LEU A 110 -0.88 8.27 -8.29
CA LEU A 110 -1.80 7.68 -7.33
C LEU A 110 -3.18 8.33 -7.46
N ASP A 111 -4.24 7.56 -7.25
CA ASP A 111 -5.60 8.05 -7.18
C ASP A 111 -6.43 7.26 -6.15
N SER A 112 -7.62 7.77 -5.80
CA SER A 112 -8.44 7.17 -4.75
C SER A 112 -9.15 5.97 -5.34
N LEU A 113 -9.13 4.83 -4.65
CA LEU A 113 -9.92 3.68 -5.04
C LEU A 113 -11.43 4.01 -5.07
N ARG A 114 -11.88 4.94 -4.22
CA ARG A 114 -13.26 5.44 -4.25
C ARG A 114 -13.64 6.10 -5.58
N SER A 115 -12.68 6.68 -6.31
CA SER A 115 -12.95 7.29 -7.62
C SER A 115 -13.39 6.28 -8.69
N LEU A 116 -13.14 4.99 -8.47
CA LEU A 116 -13.53 3.91 -9.39
C LEU A 116 -14.89 3.29 -9.06
N MET A 117 -15.44 3.58 -7.87
CA MET A 117 -16.62 2.90 -7.36
C MET A 117 -17.91 3.66 -7.68
N THR A 118 -18.96 2.92 -8.03
CA THR A 118 -20.33 3.46 -8.02
C THR A 118 -20.85 3.58 -6.59
N GLU A 119 -21.96 4.29 -6.38
CA GLU A 119 -22.62 4.34 -5.06
C GLU A 119 -23.08 2.96 -4.59
N GLN A 120 -23.52 2.09 -5.51
CA GLN A 120 -23.90 0.72 -5.20
C GLN A 120 -22.70 -0.10 -4.73
N GLN A 121 -21.56 -0.03 -5.43
CA GLN A 121 -20.34 -0.71 -4.99
C GLN A 121 -19.87 -0.20 -3.63
N ALA A 122 -19.88 1.12 -3.44
CA ALA A 122 -19.49 1.74 -2.18
C ALA A 122 -20.37 1.31 -1.00
N ALA A 123 -21.67 1.13 -1.22
CA ALA A 123 -22.59 0.64 -0.19
C ALA A 123 -22.28 -0.81 0.22
N LEU A 124 -21.75 -1.63 -0.70
CA LEU A 124 -21.36 -3.02 -0.44
C LEU A 124 -19.93 -3.17 0.08
N TRP A 125 -19.12 -2.11 0.04
CA TRP A 125 -17.68 -2.18 0.31
C TRP A 125 -17.32 -2.82 1.65
N HIS A 126 -17.86 -2.30 2.75
CA HIS A 126 -17.53 -2.74 4.10
C HIS A 126 -17.92 -4.22 4.34
N PRO A 127 -19.17 -4.66 4.12
CA PRO A 127 -19.52 -6.06 4.33
C PRO A 127 -18.74 -7.01 3.40
N THR A 128 -18.43 -6.60 2.16
CA THR A 128 -17.61 -7.42 1.27
C THR A 128 -16.15 -7.50 1.73
N LYS A 129 -15.55 -6.39 2.20
CA LYS A 129 -14.17 -6.39 2.72
C LYS A 129 -14.04 -7.32 3.93
N GLU A 130 -15.01 -7.29 4.84
CA GLU A 130 -15.05 -8.20 6.01
C GLU A 130 -15.13 -9.68 5.59
N GLN A 131 -15.96 -10.01 4.60
CA GLN A 131 -16.05 -11.36 4.05
C GLN A 131 -14.73 -11.82 3.42
N VAL A 132 -14.10 -10.97 2.61
CA VAL A 132 -12.80 -11.26 1.98
C VAL A 132 -11.74 -11.52 3.05
N ILE A 133 -11.66 -10.69 4.09
CA ILE A 133 -10.71 -10.86 5.20
C ILE A 133 -10.97 -12.19 5.93
N ALA A 134 -12.23 -12.49 6.26
CA ALA A 134 -12.60 -13.71 6.96
C ALA A 134 -12.28 -14.98 6.17
N GLU A 135 -12.49 -14.97 4.84
CA GLU A 135 -12.21 -16.12 3.97
C GLU A 135 -10.71 -16.37 3.77
N LEU A 136 -9.92 -15.29 3.66
CA LEU A 136 -8.48 -15.42 3.42
C LEU A 136 -7.71 -15.90 4.66
N ASN A 137 -8.30 -15.77 5.86
CA ASN A 137 -7.72 -16.26 7.10
C ASN A 137 -6.30 -15.71 7.37
N LEU A 138 -6.02 -14.51 6.84
CA LEU A 138 -4.70 -13.87 6.89
C LEU A 138 -4.60 -13.09 8.20
N THR A 139 -3.81 -13.59 9.12
CA THR A 139 -3.61 -13.03 10.47
C THR A 139 -2.58 -11.89 10.53
N ARG A 140 -2.00 -11.48 9.39
CA ARG A 140 -0.90 -10.51 9.36
C ARG A 140 -1.16 -9.40 8.34
N HIS A 141 -1.26 -8.16 8.83
CA HIS A 141 -1.24 -6.93 8.03
C HIS A 141 0.12 -6.83 7.35
N ARG A 142 0.11 -7.01 6.04
CA ARG A 142 1.31 -6.90 5.20
C ARG A 142 0.83 -6.15 3.99
N ALA A 143 1.53 -5.11 3.59
CA ALA A 143 1.01 -4.20 2.58
C ALA A 143 0.54 -4.92 1.30
N SER A 144 1.24 -5.98 0.85
CA SER A 144 0.81 -6.74 -0.34
C SER A 144 -0.47 -7.55 -0.12
N THR A 145 -0.68 -8.04 1.09
CA THR A 145 -1.91 -8.73 1.51
C THR A 145 -3.06 -7.73 1.57
N ASP A 146 -2.84 -6.57 2.18
CA ASP A 146 -3.86 -5.52 2.27
C ASP A 146 -4.24 -5.01 0.87
N ALA A 147 -3.25 -4.75 0.00
CA ALA A 147 -3.49 -4.43 -1.41
C ALA A 147 -4.29 -5.51 -2.15
N PHE A 148 -4.01 -6.81 -1.90
CA PHE A 148 -4.80 -7.91 -2.46
C PHE A 148 -6.25 -7.90 -1.95
N ILE A 149 -6.47 -7.74 -0.65
CA ILE A 149 -7.80 -7.66 -0.04
C ILE A 149 -8.60 -6.52 -0.68
N LEU A 150 -7.99 -5.36 -0.90
CA LEU A 150 -8.62 -4.21 -1.56
C LEU A 150 -9.01 -4.53 -3.00
N GLN A 151 -8.12 -5.13 -3.79
CA GLN A 151 -8.40 -5.48 -5.19
C GLN A 151 -9.52 -6.54 -5.30
N GLU A 152 -9.50 -7.53 -4.41
CA GLU A 152 -10.51 -8.59 -4.36
C GLU A 152 -11.87 -8.06 -3.90
N THR A 153 -11.89 -7.16 -2.91
CA THR A 153 -13.12 -6.45 -2.49
C THR A 153 -13.72 -5.65 -3.64
N PHE A 154 -12.87 -4.92 -4.38
CA PHE A 154 -13.29 -4.18 -5.57
C PHE A 154 -13.90 -5.12 -6.63
N ARG A 155 -13.25 -6.24 -6.92
CA ARG A 155 -13.75 -7.24 -7.87
C ARG A 155 -15.14 -7.77 -7.48
N ARG A 156 -15.31 -8.20 -6.23
CA ARG A 156 -16.57 -8.80 -5.75
C ARG A 156 -17.73 -7.80 -5.70
N THR A 157 -17.47 -6.57 -5.28
CA THR A 157 -18.49 -5.51 -5.30
C THR A 157 -18.92 -5.15 -6.72
N ALA A 158 -17.99 -5.15 -7.68
CA ALA A 158 -18.31 -4.92 -9.09
C ALA A 158 -19.17 -6.06 -9.68
N GLU A 159 -18.86 -7.32 -9.37
CA GLU A 159 -19.65 -8.49 -9.82
C GLU A 159 -21.06 -8.51 -9.22
N SER A 160 -21.21 -8.07 -7.97
CA SER A 160 -22.51 -8.03 -7.28
C SER A 160 -23.43 -6.91 -7.80
N CYS A 161 -22.87 -5.92 -8.51
CA CYS A 161 -23.59 -4.79 -9.09
C CYS A 161 -23.79 -4.92 -10.61
N SER A 162 -23.33 -6.02 -11.21
CA SER A 162 -23.42 -6.29 -12.65
C SER A 162 -24.73 -6.96 -13.07
#